data_AF-A0A2G2MSG7-F1
#
_entry.id   AF-A0A2G2MSG7-F1
#
_cell.length_a   1.000
_cell.length_b   1.000
_cell.length_c   1.000
_cell.angle_alpha   90.00
_cell.angle_beta   90.00
_cell.angle_gamma   90.00
#
_symmetry.space_group_name_H-M   'P 1'
#
loop_
_entity.id
_entity.type
_entity.pdbx_description
1 polymer ?
#
loop_
_entity_poly.entity_id
_entity_poly.type
_entity_poly.pdbx_seq_one_letter_code
_entity_poly.pdbx_strand_id
1 'polypeptide(L)'
;MSKVISPLIDEDVLLCSDGNRIYHKFAKKKNITHKIINASAGEHTTEGAYHIQNVNAYDSRLKNWIRHFNGVSTKYLESYLGWMRMLDRESDLTPQKVLAMSARRIDTVYT
;
A
#
# COMPACT_ATOMS: atom_id res chain seq x y z
N MET A 1 -17.38 1.30 1.05
CA MET A 1 -16.12 2.04 1.27
C MET A 1 -15.99 2.56 2.71
N SER A 2 -16.85 3.49 3.17
CA SER A 2 -16.74 4.07 4.53
C SER A 2 -16.72 3.03 5.68
N LYS A 3 -17.55 1.98 5.64
CA LYS A 3 -17.64 0.99 6.74
C LYS A 3 -16.38 0.13 6.93
N VAL A 4 -15.59 -0.08 5.86
CA VAL A 4 -14.40 -0.95 5.88
C VAL A 4 -13.13 -0.15 6.17
N ILE A 5 -13.05 1.07 5.64
CA ILE A 5 -11.86 1.92 5.77
C ILE A 5 -11.84 2.68 7.10
N SER A 6 -13.00 3.08 7.62
CA SER A 6 -13.07 3.87 8.87
C SER A 6 -12.40 3.25 10.09
N PRO A 7 -12.45 1.93 10.36
CA PRO A 7 -11.77 1.34 11.52
C PRO A 7 -10.25 1.21 11.34
N LEU A 8 -9.71 1.46 10.14
CA LEU A 8 -8.28 1.31 9.82
C LEU A 8 -7.55 2.66 9.77
N ILE A 9 -8.26 3.75 10.04
CA ILE A 9 -7.78 5.11 9.87
C ILE A 9 -7.81 5.83 11.22
N ASP A 10 -6.65 6.33 11.65
CA ASP A 10 -6.55 7.25 12.78
C ASP A 10 -7.12 8.63 12.46
N GLU A 11 -7.44 9.41 13.50
CA GLU A 11 -8.06 10.73 13.35
C GLU A 11 -7.11 11.75 12.69
N ASP A 12 -5.80 11.58 12.84
CA ASP A 12 -4.76 12.50 12.34
C ASP A 12 -4.12 12.04 11.02
N VAL A 13 -4.82 11.23 10.22
CA VAL A 13 -4.29 10.81 8.93
C VAL A 13 -4.42 11.91 7.88
N LEU A 14 -3.52 11.88 6.90
CA LEU A 14 -3.66 12.59 5.65
C LEU A 14 -4.10 11.63 4.55
N LEU A 15 -5.27 11.89 3.95
CA LEU A 15 -5.70 11.14 2.78
C LEU A 15 -5.02 11.72 1.53
N CYS A 16 -4.30 10.90 0.78
CA CYS A 16 -3.79 11.26 -0.54
C CYS A 16 -4.55 10.47 -1.62
N SER A 17 -5.08 11.13 -2.65
CA SER A 17 -5.73 10.43 -3.77
C SER A 17 -5.58 11.16 -5.10
N ASP A 18 -5.91 10.46 -6.19
CA ASP A 18 -5.97 10.95 -7.57
C ASP A 18 -7.09 11.98 -7.86
N GLY A 19 -7.79 12.45 -6.82
CA GLY A 19 -8.89 13.42 -6.95
C GLY A 19 -10.28 12.84 -7.24
N ASN A 20 -10.49 11.52 -7.21
CA ASN A 20 -11.84 10.97 -7.39
C ASN A 20 -12.84 11.53 -6.33
N ARG A 21 -14.03 11.98 -6.79
CA ARG A 21 -15.10 12.60 -5.97
C ARG A 21 -15.53 11.76 -4.77
N ILE A 22 -15.37 10.44 -4.83
CA ILE A 22 -15.70 9.53 -3.72
C ILE A 22 -14.78 9.80 -2.51
N TYR A 23 -13.48 9.99 -2.74
CA TYR A 23 -12.50 10.26 -1.68
C TYR A 23 -12.72 11.63 -1.05
N HIS A 24 -13.07 12.63 -1.86
CA HIS A 24 -13.43 13.96 -1.35
C HIS A 24 -14.65 13.91 -0.42
N LYS A 25 -15.72 13.18 -0.80
CA LYS A 25 -16.90 13.02 0.07
C LYS A 25 -16.56 12.27 1.36
N PHE A 26 -15.68 11.27 1.28
CA PHE A 26 -15.24 10.51 2.44
C PHE A 26 -14.42 11.37 3.41
N ALA A 27 -13.41 12.09 2.92
CA ALA A 27 -12.58 12.98 3.73
C ALA A 27 -13.40 14.06 4.42
N LYS A 28 -14.32 14.71 3.68
CA LYS A 28 -15.24 15.71 4.26
C LYS A 28 -16.13 15.12 5.35
N LYS A 29 -16.67 13.92 5.14
CA LYS A 29 -17.52 13.25 6.15
C LYS A 29 -16.76 12.88 7.42
N LYS A 30 -15.46 12.59 7.29
CA LYS A 30 -14.59 12.14 8.39
C LYS A 30 -13.71 13.25 8.97
N ASN A 31 -13.81 14.47 8.46
CA ASN A 31 -12.96 15.61 8.84
C ASN A 31 -11.46 15.31 8.71
N ILE A 32 -11.09 14.54 7.68
CA ILE A 32 -9.71 14.16 7.37
C ILE A 32 -9.13 15.12 6.34
N THR A 33 -7.88 15.55 6.52
CA THR A 33 -7.18 16.36 5.53
C THR A 33 -7.00 15.56 4.24
N HIS A 34 -7.41 16.11 3.10
CA HIS A 34 -7.32 15.44 1.79
C HIS A 34 -6.40 16.21 0.85
N LYS A 35 -5.29 15.57 0.46
CA LYS A 35 -4.41 16.04 -0.62
C LYS A 35 -4.78 15.33 -1.91
N ILE A 36 -5.05 16.12 -2.93
CA ILE A 36 -5.33 15.62 -4.28
C ILE A 36 -4.02 15.71 -5.06
N ILE A 37 -3.57 14.58 -5.61
CA ILE A 37 -2.38 14.51 -6.46
C ILE A 37 -2.87 14.29 -7.88
N ASN A 38 -2.83 15.33 -8.71
CA ASN A 38 -3.31 15.25 -10.08
C ASN A 38 -2.26 14.64 -11.01
N ALA A 39 -2.16 13.31 -10.99
CA ALA A 39 -1.26 12.58 -11.88
C ALA A 39 -1.52 12.86 -13.37
N SER A 40 -2.78 13.18 -13.76
CA SER A 40 -3.13 13.53 -15.14
C SER A 40 -2.66 14.92 -15.59
N ALA A 41 -2.39 15.83 -14.65
CA ALA A 41 -1.78 17.13 -14.93
C ALA A 41 -0.24 17.11 -14.83
N GLY A 42 0.38 15.93 -14.74
CA GLY A 42 1.82 15.78 -14.52
C GLY A 42 2.27 16.05 -13.08
N GLU A 43 1.32 16.26 -12.15
CA GLU A 43 1.63 16.42 -10.73
C GLU A 43 1.80 15.03 -10.11
N HIS A 44 3.05 14.66 -9.84
CA HIS A 44 3.40 13.38 -9.21
C HIS A 44 3.89 13.54 -7.77
N THR A 45 3.98 14.78 -7.33
CA THR A 45 4.47 15.19 -6.02
C THR A 45 3.72 16.45 -5.61
N THR A 46 3.05 16.41 -4.48
CA THR A 46 2.55 17.63 -3.81
C THR A 46 3.42 17.83 -2.57
N GLU A 47 3.95 19.04 -2.38
CA GLU A 47 4.73 19.42 -1.18
C GLU A 47 5.95 18.51 -0.87
N GLY A 48 6.54 17.85 -1.87
CA GLY A 48 7.76 17.05 -1.73
C GLY A 48 7.62 15.72 -0.98
N ALA A 49 6.60 15.57 -0.12
CA ALA A 49 6.40 14.38 0.73
C ALA A 49 5.30 13.43 0.20
N TYR A 50 4.43 13.90 -0.69
CA TYR A 50 3.24 13.14 -1.11
C TYR A 50 3.41 12.58 -2.52
N HIS A 51 3.91 11.35 -2.60
CA HIS A 51 4.18 10.63 -3.85
C HIS A 51 3.25 9.42 -4.06
N ILE A 52 2.18 9.60 -4.82
CA ILE A 52 1.26 8.49 -5.17
C ILE A 52 1.91 7.44 -6.08
N GLN A 53 2.96 7.82 -6.82
CA GLN A 53 3.65 6.93 -7.76
C GLN A 53 4.34 5.75 -7.08
N ASN A 54 4.83 5.90 -5.85
CA ASN A 54 5.42 4.78 -5.11
C ASN A 54 4.39 3.69 -4.83
N VAL A 55 3.17 4.09 -4.45
CA VAL A 55 2.06 3.17 -4.19
C VAL A 55 1.61 2.51 -5.49
N ASN A 56 1.44 3.29 -6.57
CA ASN A 56 1.04 2.77 -7.88
C ASN A 56 2.08 1.80 -8.46
N ALA A 57 3.37 2.12 -8.29
CA ALA A 57 4.47 1.27 -8.72
C ALA A 57 4.49 -0.04 -7.93
N TYR A 58 4.29 0.01 -6.60
CA TYR A 58 4.16 -1.19 -5.78
C TYR A 58 2.97 -2.06 -6.20
N ASP A 59 1.78 -1.47 -6.39
CA ASP A 59 0.59 -2.21 -6.85
C ASP A 59 0.83 -2.87 -8.21
N SER A 60 1.48 -2.17 -9.14
CA SER A 60 1.84 -2.71 -10.45
C SER A 60 2.81 -3.90 -10.33
N ARG A 61 3.85 -3.80 -9.50
CA ARG A 61 4.79 -4.90 -9.25
C ARG A 61 4.11 -6.09 -8.58
N LEU A 62 3.24 -5.86 -7.59
CA LEU A 62 2.46 -6.90 -6.94
C LEU A 62 1.56 -7.64 -7.93
N LYS A 63 0.80 -6.90 -8.77
CA LYS A 63 -0.06 -7.50 -9.79
C LYS A 63 0.74 -8.34 -10.79
N ASN A 64 1.86 -7.80 -11.27
CA ASN A 64 2.75 -8.52 -12.18
C ASN A 64 3.29 -9.80 -11.52
N TRP A 65 3.73 -9.71 -10.26
CA TRP A 65 4.22 -10.86 -9.51
C TRP A 65 3.15 -11.92 -9.28
N ILE A 66 1.92 -11.53 -8.92
CA ILE A 66 0.80 -12.47 -8.70
C ILE A 66 0.41 -13.23 -9.98
N ARG A 67 0.54 -12.63 -11.17
CA ARG A 67 0.17 -13.29 -12.44
C ARG A 67 0.97 -14.57 -12.72
N HIS A 68 2.12 -14.77 -12.10
CA HIS A 68 2.90 -16.00 -12.26
C HIS A 68 2.26 -17.20 -11.55
N PHE A 69 1.30 -16.99 -10.65
CA PHE A 69 0.58 -18.06 -9.97
C PHE A 69 -0.76 -18.33 -10.68
N ASN A 70 -1.07 -19.60 -10.93
CA ASN A 70 -2.33 -20.05 -11.56
C ASN A 70 -3.51 -20.05 -10.57
N GLY A 71 -3.63 -18.98 -9.78
CA GLY A 71 -4.59 -18.84 -8.69
C GLY A 71 -3.90 -18.81 -7.32
N VAL A 72 -4.13 -17.72 -6.58
CA VAL A 72 -3.69 -17.59 -5.19
C VAL A 72 -4.85 -17.99 -4.29
N SER A 73 -4.62 -18.98 -3.40
CA SER A 73 -5.60 -19.30 -2.38
C SER A 73 -5.72 -18.15 -1.38
N THR A 74 -6.93 -17.62 -1.19
CA THR A 74 -7.21 -16.55 -0.23
C THR A 74 -6.79 -16.91 1.20
N LYS A 75 -6.80 -18.21 1.55
CA LYS A 75 -6.30 -18.74 2.82
C LYS A 75 -4.84 -18.35 3.10
N TYR A 76 -4.02 -18.19 2.07
CA TYR A 76 -2.59 -17.91 2.19
C TYR A 76 -2.21 -16.50 1.77
N LEU A 77 -3.19 -15.62 1.52
CA LEU A 77 -2.95 -14.28 0.96
C LEU A 77 -1.90 -13.50 1.76
N GLU A 78 -1.94 -13.54 3.09
CA GLU A 78 -0.95 -12.89 3.95
C GLU A 78 0.48 -13.39 3.70
N SER A 79 0.66 -14.70 3.49
CA SER A 79 1.97 -15.29 3.19
C SER A 79 2.47 -14.86 1.81
N TYR A 80 1.60 -14.75 0.81
CA TYR A 80 1.97 -14.23 -0.51
C TYR A 80 2.37 -12.75 -0.44
N LEU A 81 1.61 -11.92 0.29
CA LEU A 81 1.92 -10.50 0.45
C LEU A 81 3.23 -10.29 1.22
N GLY A 82 3.47 -11.08 2.27
CA GLY A 82 4.74 -11.06 2.99
C GLY A 82 5.93 -11.45 2.11
N TRP A 83 5.76 -12.49 1.28
CA TRP A 83 6.80 -12.91 0.34
C TRP A 83 7.09 -11.83 -0.72
N MET A 84 6.06 -11.24 -1.33
CA MET A 84 6.25 -10.16 -2.29
C MET A 84 6.97 -8.97 -1.65
N ARG A 85 6.56 -8.57 -0.43
CA ARG A 85 7.20 -7.44 0.27
C ARG A 85 8.67 -7.68 0.57
N MET A 86 9.04 -8.93 0.86
CA MET A 86 10.44 -9.33 1.03
C MET A 86 11.20 -9.22 -0.31
N LEU A 87 10.64 -9.73 -1.41
CA LEU A 87 11.24 -9.63 -2.75
C LEU A 87 11.37 -8.19 -3.24
N ASP A 88 10.43 -7.31 -2.88
CA ASP A 88 10.42 -5.91 -3.30
C ASP A 88 11.48 -5.06 -2.58
N ARG A 89 11.83 -5.45 -1.34
CA ARG A 89 12.75 -4.70 -0.47
C ARG A 89 14.19 -5.16 -0.56
N GLU A 90 14.41 -6.46 -0.74
CA GLU A 90 15.73 -7.07 -0.65
C GLU A 90 16.24 -7.45 -2.05
N SER A 91 17.37 -6.87 -2.45
CA SER A 91 18.04 -7.18 -3.72
C SER A 91 18.95 -8.41 -3.65
N ASP A 92 19.36 -8.82 -2.44
CA ASP A 92 20.29 -9.93 -2.20
C ASP A 92 19.70 -10.91 -1.18
N LEU A 93 18.81 -11.78 -1.68
CA LEU A 93 18.16 -12.80 -0.88
C LEU A 93 19.01 -14.07 -0.81
N THR A 94 19.39 -14.45 0.40
CA THR A 94 19.99 -15.76 0.69
C THR A 94 19.04 -16.59 1.54
N PRO A 95 19.12 -17.95 1.49
CA PRO A 95 18.28 -18.81 2.31
C PRO A 95 18.35 -18.46 3.82
N GLN A 96 19.52 -18.08 4.32
CA GLN A 96 19.74 -17.68 5.71
C GLN A 96 19.01 -16.36 6.04
N LYS A 97 19.06 -15.38 5.14
CA LYS A 97 18.31 -14.10 5.31
C LYS A 97 16.80 -14.34 5.29
N VAL A 98 16.31 -15.18 4.37
CA VAL A 98 14.88 -15.54 4.29
C VAL A 98 14.43 -16.23 5.58
N LEU A 99 15.21 -17.19 6.07
CA LEU A 99 14.91 -17.86 7.33
C LEU A 99 14.87 -16.86 8.50
N ALA A 100 15.88 -16.00 8.62
CA ALA A 100 15.92 -14.97 9.65
C ALA A 100 14.74 -13.99 9.59
N MET A 101 14.31 -13.59 8.38
CA MET A 101 13.14 -12.72 8.21
C MET A 101 11.83 -13.43 8.55
N SER A 102 11.70 -14.72 8.19
CA SER A 102 10.50 -15.52 8.48
C SER A 102 10.33 -15.81 9.98
N ALA A 103 11.44 -15.95 10.71
CA ALA A 103 11.47 -16.20 12.14
C ALA A 103 11.16 -14.96 13.00
N ARG A 104 11.25 -13.75 12.43
CA ARG A 104 10.97 -12.47 13.10
C ARG A 104 9.48 -12.07 13.09
N ARG A 105 8.56 -13.01 12.85
CA ARG A 105 7.21 -12.70 12.35
C ARG A 105 6.35 -11.85 13.34
N ILE A 106 5.84 -10.73 12.79
CA ILE A 106 4.57 -10.00 13.03
C ILE A 106 4.46 -9.10 14.29
N ASP A 107 5.07 -7.91 14.30
CA ASP A 107 4.61 -6.80 15.17
C ASP A 107 4.72 -5.39 14.57
N THR A 108 5.11 -5.23 13.32
CA THR A 108 5.10 -3.90 12.68
C THR A 108 3.80 -3.69 11.91
N VAL A 109 2.75 -3.38 12.68
CA VAL A 109 1.77 -2.39 12.26
C VAL A 109 2.54 -1.09 11.96
N TYR A 110 2.13 -0.42 10.89
CA TYR A 110 2.60 0.87 10.39
C TYR A 110 3.40 1.70 11.40
N THR A 111 4.69 1.89 11.11
CA THR A 111 5.47 3.05 11.56
C THR A 111 5.90 3.81 10.31
#